data_AF-A0A810MXL4-F1
#
_entry.id   AF-A0A810MXL4-F1
#
_cell.length_a   1.000
_cell.length_b   1.000
_cell.length_c   1.000
_cell.angle_alpha   90.00
_cell.angle_beta   90.00
_cell.angle_gamma   90.00
#
_symmetry.space_group_name_H-M   'P 1'
#
loop_
_entity.id
_entity.type
_entity.pdbx_description
1 polymer ?
#
loop_
_entity_poly.entity_id
_entity_poly.type
_entity_poly.pdbx_seq_one_letter_code
_entity_poly.pdbx_strand_id
1 'polypeptide(L)' 'MCRRSGFDTLHRMTTMLVQVDLRSANRYLTCWVEPRTAVGDQITLRNSDEPNRRWDVLRVGVPQPVSAIKRGWNNNI' A
#
# COMPACT_ATOMS: atom_id res chain seq x y z
N MET A 1 -41.76 -10.79 8.92
CA MET A 1 -40.45 -10.10 8.89
C MET A 1 -39.38 -11.07 9.35
N CYS A 2 -38.48 -11.51 8.46
CA CYS A 2 -37.21 -12.16 8.81
C CYS A 2 -36.35 -12.19 7.53
N ARG A 3 -35.79 -11.04 7.14
CA ARG A 3 -34.70 -11.01 6.15
C ARG A 3 -33.43 -11.47 6.87
N ARG A 4 -33.14 -12.77 6.83
CA ARG A 4 -31.80 -13.27 7.13
C ARG A 4 -30.91 -12.84 5.97
N SER A 5 -30.36 -11.64 6.08
CA SER A 5 -29.26 -11.18 5.23
C SER A 5 -28.15 -12.20 5.38
N GLY A 6 -27.96 -13.02 4.35
CA GLY A 6 -26.77 -13.83 4.18
C GLY A 6 -25.57 -12.90 4.22
N PHE A 7 -24.88 -12.90 5.35
CA PHE A 7 -23.58 -12.25 5.52
C PHE A 7 -22.49 -13.14 4.88
N ASP A 8 -22.76 -13.64 3.68
CA ASP A 8 -21.74 -14.26 2.81
C ASP A 8 -20.98 -13.12 2.11
N THR A 9 -20.28 -12.31 2.92
CA THR A 9 -19.17 -11.47 2.44
C THR A 9 -17.86 -12.24 2.63
N LEU A 10 -17.88 -13.53 2.26
CA LEU A 10 -16.70 -14.38 2.23
C LEU A 10 -16.24 -14.40 0.76
N HIS A 11 -15.01 -13.99 0.48
CA HIS A 11 -14.39 -13.90 -0.87
C HIS A 11 -14.67 -12.67 -1.75
N ARG A 12 -14.72 -11.46 -1.18
CA ARG A 12 -13.90 -10.41 -1.81
C ARG A 12 -12.54 -10.51 -1.16
N MET A 13 -11.57 -11.13 -1.85
CA MET A 13 -10.15 -10.98 -1.55
C MET A 13 -9.86 -9.48 -1.62
N THR A 14 -10.09 -8.80 -0.51
CA THR A 14 -9.95 -7.37 -0.42
C THR A 14 -8.45 -7.20 -0.23
N THR A 15 -7.74 -7.01 -1.35
CA THR A 15 -6.30 -6.77 -1.32
C THR A 15 -6.07 -5.63 -0.34
N MET A 16 -5.45 -5.97 0.79
CA MET A 16 -5.08 -5.00 1.81
C MET A 16 -3.75 -4.41 1.38
N LEU A 17 -3.63 -3.09 1.44
CA LEU A 17 -2.38 -2.40 1.19
C LEU A 17 -2.02 -1.56 2.42
N VAL A 18 -0.73 -1.39 2.64
CA VAL A 18 -0.20 -0.46 3.64
C VAL A 18 0.37 0.75 2.93
N GLN A 19 0.08 1.93 3.46
CA GLN A 19 0.76 3.14 3.03
C GLN A 19 2.17 3.12 3.59
N VAL A 20 3.18 3.28 2.75
CA VAL A 20 4.57 3.37 3.16
C VAL A 20 5.16 4.69 2.73
N ASP A 21 5.97 5.27 3.61
CA ASP A 21 6.84 6.39 3.27
C ASP A 21 8.24 5.86 2.99
N LEU A 22 8.75 6.21 1.83
CA LEU A 22 9.99 5.72 1.26
C LEU A 22 10.98 6.86 1.10
N ARG A 23 12.26 6.56 1.30
CA ARG A 23 13.36 7.49 1.02
C ARG A 23 14.44 6.85 0.17
N SER A 24 14.95 7.60 -0.79
CA SER A 24 16.14 7.20 -1.55
C SER A 24 16.99 8.43 -1.83
N ALA A 25 18.18 8.49 -1.22
CA ALA A 25 19.02 9.69 -1.19
C ALA A 25 18.22 10.93 -0.73
N ASN A 26 18.04 11.92 -1.62
CA ASN A 26 17.30 13.16 -1.33
C ASN A 26 15.84 13.14 -1.82
N ARG A 27 15.32 11.98 -2.21
CA ARG A 27 13.92 11.81 -2.66
C ARG A 27 13.08 11.11 -1.60
N TYR A 28 11.84 11.57 -1.49
CA TYR A 28 10.83 11.01 -0.62
C TYR A 28 9.62 10.64 -1.48
N LEU A 29 9.00 9.50 -1.18
CA LEU A 29 7.84 9.02 -1.91
C LEU A 29 6.87 8.34 -0.93
N THR A 30 5.58 8.56 -1.12
CA THR A 30 4.55 7.85 -0.36
C THR A 30 3.71 7.01 -1.31
N CYS A 31 3.66 5.71 -1.07
CA CYS A 31 2.93 4.77 -1.93
C CYS A 31 2.21 3.68 -1.13
N TRP A 32 1.30 2.97 -1.80
CA TRP A 32 0.58 1.84 -1.21
C TRP A 32 1.19 0.53 -1.73
N VAL A 33 1.63 -0.32 -0.80
CA VAL A 33 2.28 -1.61 -1.10
C VAL A 33 1.60 -2.74 -0.34
N GLU A 34 1.91 -3.98 -0.70
CA GLU A 34 1.46 -5.14 0.06
C GLU A 34 1.99 -5.10 1.51
N PRO A 35 1.23 -5.60 2.51
CA PRO A 35 1.54 -5.54 3.94
C PRO A 35 2.76 -6.38 4.36
N ARG A 36 3.56 -6.87 3.41
CA ARG A 36 4.78 -7.65 3.65
C ARG A 36 6.00 -6.78 3.94
N THR A 37 5.83 -5.46 3.98
CA THR A 37 6.91 -4.48 4.11
C THR A 37 6.97 -3.94 5.53
N ALA A 38 8.17 -3.89 6.12
CA ALA A 38 8.44 -3.35 7.45
C ALA A 38 9.32 -2.09 7.40
N VAL A 39 9.32 -1.31 8.48
CA VAL A 39 10.25 -0.17 8.63
C VAL A 39 11.69 -0.70 8.69
N GLY A 40 12.58 -0.08 7.93
CA GLY A 40 13.97 -0.52 7.77
C GLY A 40 14.20 -1.47 6.59
N ASP A 41 13.13 -1.96 5.96
CA ASP A 41 13.25 -2.73 4.71
C ASP A 41 13.70 -1.83 3.56
N GLN A 42 14.33 -2.46 2.58
CA GLN A 42 14.69 -1.83 1.32
C GLN A 42 13.93 -2.48 0.17
N ILE A 43 13.15 -1.69 -0.56
CA ILE A 43 12.29 -2.18 -1.65
C ILE A 43 12.62 -1.49 -2.97
N THR A 44 12.19 -2.11 -4.07
CA THR A 44 12.24 -1.53 -5.43
C THR A 44 10.84 -1.40 -5.98
N LEU A 45 10.51 -0.26 -6.57
CA LEU A 45 9.20 -0.02 -7.17
C LEU A 45 9.25 -0.29 -8.67
N ARG A 46 8.79 -1.47 -9.10
CA ARG A 46 8.84 -1.88 -10.52
C ARG A 46 8.06 -0.98 -11.47
N ASN A 47 7.01 -0.31 -10.97
CA ASN A 47 6.15 0.59 -11.74
C ASN A 47 6.50 2.07 -11.54
N SER A 48 7.68 2.38 -10.98
CA SER A 48 8.20 3.74 -10.87
C SER A 48 9.05 4.09 -12.10
N ASP A 49 9.21 5.38 -12.37
CA ASP A 49 10.13 5.92 -13.39
C ASP A 49 11.59 5.43 -13.18
N GLU A 50 11.93 5.00 -11.96
CA GLU A 50 13.25 4.51 -11.59
C GLU A 50 13.17 3.10 -10.96
N PRO A 51 12.93 2.04 -11.77
CA PRO A 51 12.63 0.70 -11.25
C PRO A 51 13.81 0.01 -10.55
N ASN A 52 15.04 0.44 -10.84
CA ASN A 52 16.26 -0.06 -10.20
C ASN A 52 16.63 0.70 -8.93
N ARG A 53 15.91 1.79 -8.61
CA ARG A 53 16.17 2.57 -7.41
C ARG A 53 15.70 1.79 -6.19
N ARG A 54 16.59 1.73 -5.21
CA ARG A 54 16.31 1.16 -3.90
C ARG A 54 15.77 2.24 -2.97
N TRP A 55 14.70 1.90 -2.29
CA TRP A 55 13.96 2.78 -1.39
C TRP A 55 13.96 2.19 0.00
N ASP A 56 14.41 2.98 0.97
CA ASP A 56 14.36 2.61 2.38
C ASP A 56 12.98 2.98 2.94
N VAL A 57 12.35 2.02 3.62
CA VAL A 57 11.03 2.19 4.22
C VAL A 57 11.18 2.90 5.56
N LEU A 58 10.71 4.14 5.63
CA LEU A 58 10.79 4.97 6.83
C LEU A 58 9.58 4.77 7.75
N ARG A 59 8.41 4.53 7.17
CA ARG A 59 7.16 4.38 7.91
C ARG A 59 6.24 3.41 7.20
N VAL A 60 5.51 2.62 7.99
CA VAL A 60 4.42 1.76 7.52
C VAL A 60 3.15 2.17 8.25
N GLY A 61 2.09 2.46 7.49
CA GLY A 61 0.76 2.79 7.98
C GLY A 61 -0.09 1.57 8.28
N VAL A 62 -1.32 1.81 8.72
CA VAL A 62 -2.29 0.73 8.99
C VAL A 62 -2.75 0.12 7.66
N PRO A 63 -2.90 -1.22 7.56
CA PRO A 63 -3.47 -1.86 6.39
C PRO A 63 -4.87 -1.33 6.08
N GLN A 64 -5.10 -0.94 4.83
CA GLN A 64 -6.38 -0.47 4.33
C GLN A 64 -6.81 -1.28 3.11
N PRO A 65 -8.11 -1.53 2.94
CA PRO A 65 -8.63 -2.19 1.76
C PRO A 65 -8.48 -1.30 0.54
N VAL A 66 -8.12 -1.85 -0.63
CA VAL A 66 -8.00 -1.08 -1.90
C VAL A 66 -9.23 -0.22 -2.18
N SER A 67 -10.43 -0.71 -1.87
CA SER A 67 -11.68 0.04 -2.04
C SER A 67 -11.80 1.31 -1.18
N ALA A 68 -11.03 1.43 -0.10
CA ALA A 68 -11.00 2.63 0.76
C ALA A 68 -9.93 3.64 0.34
N ILE A 69 -9.02 3.28 -0.58
CA ILE A 69 -7.92 4.15 -1.04
C ILE A 69 -8.48 5.13 -2.08
N LYS A 70 -8.92 6.31 -1.62
CA LYS A 70 -9.58 7.33 -2.46
C LYS A 70 -8.62 8.27 -3.20
N ARG A 71 -7.30 8.16 -3.04
CA ARG A 71 -6.33 9.13 -3.57
C ARG A 71 -5.02 8.47 -4.01
N GLY A 72 -4.68 8.66 -5.29
CA GLY A 72 -3.33 8.61 -5.87
C GLY A 72 -2.49 7.39 -5.51
N TRP A 73 -2.59 6.34 -6.32
CA TRP A 73 -1.54 5.33 -6.37
C TRP A 73 -0.28 6.04 -6.89
N ASN A 74 0.76 6.16 -6.05
CA ASN A 74 1.92 7.05 -6.22
C ASN A 74 1.57 8.55 -6.27
N ASN A 75 1.54 9.18 -5.10
CA ASN A 75 1.77 10.62 -5.06
C ASN A 75 3.26 10.86 -5.28
N ASN A 76 3.67 11.03 -6.53
CA ASN A 76 4.89 11.77 -6.88
C ASN A 76 4.61 13.23 -6.46
N ILE A 77 4.99 13.60 -5.23
CA ILE A 77 4.97 14.99 -4.75
C ILE A 77 6.36 15.58 -4.97
#